data_AF-A0A3M8AUP1-F1
#
_entry.id   AF-A0A3M8AUP1-F1
#
_cell.length_a   1.000
_cell.length_b   1.000
_cell.length_c   1.000
_cell.angle_alpha   90.00
_cell.angle_beta   90.00
_cell.angle_gamma   90.00
#
_symmetry.space_group_name_H-M   'P 1'
#
loop_
_entity.id
_entity.type
_entity.pdbx_description
1 polymer ?
#
loop_
_entity_poly.entity_id
_entity_poly.type
_entity_poly.pdbx_seq_one_letter_code
_entity_poly.pdbx_strand_id
1 'polypeptide(L)' 'MANDRFFLIYQEASDEECLLTIQPYKNQQELAEAINQLSARQVEEYTIIKGKKMKATLKLAVELTEADDVEDAEDE' A
#
# COMPACT_ATOMS: atom_id res chain seq x y z
N MET A 1 16.48 11.39 24.06
CA MET A 1 15.33 10.48 24.17
C MET A 1 14.96 10.04 22.76
N ALA A 2 14.80 8.74 22.53
CA ALA A 2 14.62 8.19 21.19
C ALA A 2 13.32 8.71 20.57
N ASN A 3 13.42 9.48 19.48
CA ASN A 3 12.30 9.91 18.64
C ASN A 3 11.76 8.71 17.86
N ASP A 4 11.19 7.74 18.56
CA ASP A 4 10.48 6.63 17.91
C ASP A 4 9.31 7.21 17.12
N ARG A 5 9.14 6.72 15.89
CA ARG A 5 8.06 7.12 14.98
C ARG A 5 7.23 5.89 14.64
N PHE A 6 6.00 6.15 14.25
CA PHE A 6 5.12 5.15 13.65
C PHE A 6 5.20 5.28 12.15
N PHE A 7 5.20 4.16 11.44
CA PHE A 7 5.15 4.13 9.99
C PHE A 7 3.91 3.32 9.60
N LEU A 8 3.00 3.95 8.90
CA LEU A 8 1.82 3.32 8.32
C LEU A 8 2.13 2.98 6.88
N ILE A 9 1.99 1.71 6.54
CA ILE A 9 2.23 1.17 5.22
C ILE A 9 0.91 0.63 4.72
N TYR A 10 0.45 1.08 3.57
CA TYR A 10 -0.80 0.62 2.98
C TYR A 10 -0.70 0.60 1.46
N GLN A 11 -1.51 -0.24 0.83
CA GLN A 11 -1.58 -0.34 -0.62
C GLN A 11 -2.80 0.44 -1.12
N GLU A 12 -2.57 1.32 -2.09
CA GLU A 12 -3.62 1.96 -2.85
C GLU A 12 -3.75 1.19 -4.17
N ALA A 13 -4.87 0.48 -4.32
CA ALA A 13 -5.26 -0.10 -5.59
C ALA A 13 -5.82 1.04 -6.46
N SER A 14 -5.06 1.45 -7.48
CA SER A 14 -5.58 2.23 -8.60
C SER A 14 -5.81 1.28 -9.77
N ASP A 15 -6.77 1.58 -10.64
CA ASP A 15 -7.13 0.75 -11.80
C ASP A 15 -5.93 0.49 -12.75
N GLU A 16 -4.90 1.34 -12.69
CA GLU A 16 -3.72 1.28 -13.56
C GLU A 16 -2.44 0.79 -12.83
N GLU A 17 -2.34 0.97 -11.50
CA GLU A 17 -1.10 0.69 -10.75
C GLU A 17 -1.37 0.30 -9.28
N CYS A 18 -0.59 -0.65 -8.76
CA CYS A 18 -0.53 -0.96 -7.33
C CYS A 18 0.52 -0.08 -6.65
N LEU A 19 0.08 0.94 -5.90
CA LEU A 19 0.96 1.88 -5.19
C LEU A 19 1.10 1.48 -3.72
N LEU A 20 2.34 1.26 -3.26
CA LEU A 20 2.66 1.04 -1.85
C LEU A 20 3.06 2.36 -1.20
N THR A 21 2.21 2.87 -0.31
CA THR A 21 2.42 4.16 0.37
C THR A 21 2.97 3.94 1.78
N ILE A 22 4.02 4.68 2.16
CA ILE A 22 4.65 4.63 3.50
C ILE A 22 4.60 6.03 4.13
N GLN A 23 3.83 6.21 5.19
CA GLN A 23 3.66 7.50 5.88
C GLN A 23 4.18 7.47 7.33
N PRO A 24 5.08 8.41 7.72
CA PRO A 24 5.59 8.49 9.08
C PRO A 24 4.74 9.40 9.98
N TYR A 25 4.48 8.98 11.22
CA TYR A 25 3.78 9.73 12.26
C TYR A 25 4.63 9.85 13.51
N LYS A 26 4.50 10.99 14.20
CA LYS A 26 5.32 11.30 15.38
C LYS A 26 4.76 10.69 16.65
N ASN A 27 3.45 10.51 16.72
CA ASN A 27 2.75 10.04 17.90
C ASN A 27 1.56 9.16 17.51
N GLN A 28 0.98 8.49 18.50
CA GLN A 28 -0.11 7.54 18.32
C GLN A 28 -1.43 8.23 17.92
N GLN A 29 -1.63 9.50 18.28
CA GLN A 29 -2.85 10.24 17.96
C GLN A 29 -2.92 10.56 16.46
N GLU A 30 -1.83 11.08 15.89
CA GLU A 30 -1.71 11.31 14.44
C GLU A 30 -1.89 10.01 13.63
N LEU A 31 -1.36 8.89 14.14
CA LEU A 31 -1.55 7.57 13.53
C LEU A 31 -3.02 7.13 13.55
N ALA A 32 -3.72 7.32 14.68
CA ALA A 32 -5.12 6.93 14.81
C ALA A 32 -6.02 7.73 13.85
N GLU A 33 -5.76 9.02 13.69
CA GLU A 33 -6.45 9.86 12.71
C GLU A 33 -6.23 9.37 11.28
N ALA A 34 -4.99 8.97 10.93
CA ALA A 34 -4.69 8.42 9.63
C ALA A 34 -5.37 7.07 9.36
N ILE A 35 -5.43 6.18 10.34
CA ILE A 35 -6.15 4.90 10.23
C ILE A 35 -7.65 5.14 9.99
N ASN A 36 -8.25 6.10 10.69
CA ASN A 36 -9.65 6.46 10.47
C ASN A 36 -9.89 6.98 9.03
N GLN A 37 -8.94 7.76 8.49
CA GLN A 37 -9.01 8.21 7.10
C GLN A 37 -8.85 7.08 6.10
N LEU A 38 -7.97 6.11 6.36
CA LEU A 38 -7.81 4.90 5.53
C LEU A 38 -9.08 4.05 5.51
N SER A 39 -9.68 3.84 6.68
CA SER A 39 -10.94 3.13 6.81
C SER A 39 -12.06 3.83 6.03
N ALA A 40 -12.13 5.17 6.06
CA ALA A 40 -13.08 5.93 5.26
C ALA A 40 -12.85 5.79 3.74
N ARG A 41 -11.62 5.48 3.32
CA ARG A 41 -11.25 5.18 1.93
C ARG A 41 -11.38 3.70 1.55
N GLN A 42 -11.94 2.87 2.45
CA GLN A 42 -12.08 1.42 2.26
C GLN A 42 -10.75 0.69 2.04
N VAL A 43 -9.64 1.25 2.53
CA VAL A 43 -8.34 0.58 2.53
C VAL A 43 -8.22 -0.23 3.81
N GLU A 44 -8.46 -1.54 3.71
CA GLU A 44 -8.47 -2.45 4.86
C GLU A 44 -7.09 -3.07 5.13
N GLU A 45 -6.23 -3.15 4.11
CA GLU A 45 -4.90 -3.75 4.21
C GLU A 45 -3.83 -2.71 4.54
N TYR A 46 -3.43 -2.65 5.81
CA TYR A 46 -2.34 -1.81 6.26
C TYR A 46 -1.46 -2.49 7.33
N THR A 47 -0.21 -2.05 7.43
CA THR A 47 0.77 -2.48 8.44
C THR A 47 1.30 -1.27 9.19
N ILE A 48 1.46 -1.41 10.51
CA ILE A 48 2.04 -0.38 11.38
C ILE A 48 3.38 -0.87 11.90
N ILE A 49 4.44 -0.10 11.66
CA ILE A 49 5.77 -0.36 12.21
C ILE A 49 6.11 0.74 13.21
N LYS A 50 6.50 0.36 14.42
CA LYS A 50 7.03 1.30 15.44
C LYS A 50 8.54 1.15 15.53
N GLY A 51 9.28 2.22 15.32
CA GLY A 51 10.73 2.17 15.44
C GLY A 51 11.44 3.49 15.15
N LYS A 52 12.77 3.46 15.22
CA LYS A 52 13.65 4.58 14.81
C LYS A 52 13.77 4.64 13.29
N LYS A 53 14.44 5.69 12.77
CA LYS A 53 14.74 5.93 11.35
C LYS A 53 15.04 4.62 10.60
N MET A 54 14.08 4.15 9.79
CA MET A 54 14.20 2.92 9.01
C MET A 54 14.52 3.24 7.55
N LYS A 55 15.32 2.39 6.92
CA LYS A 55 15.58 2.39 5.47
C LYS A 55 14.90 1.16 4.90
N ALA A 56 13.83 1.35 4.14
CA ALA A 56 13.17 0.29 3.37
C ALA A 56 13.72 0.29 1.93
N THR A 57 13.81 -0.88 1.31
CA THR A 57 14.15 -1.01 -0.12
C THR A 57 13.26 -2.11 -0.69
N LEU A 58 12.27 -1.70 -1.50
CA LEU A 58 11.39 -2.59 -2.23
C LEU A 58 12.02 -2.87 -3.60
N LYS A 59 12.22 -4.15 -3.95
CA LYS A 59 12.60 -4.58 -5.30
C LYS A 59 11.44 -5.39 -5.86
N LEU A 60 10.70 -4.81 -6.80
CA LEU A 60 9.62 -5.49 -7.52
C LEU A 60 10.16 -5.94 -8.88
N ALA A 61 10.02 -7.22 -9.20
CA ALA A 61 10.25 -7.77 -10.52
C ALA A 61 8.91 -8.34 -11.00
N VAL A 62 8.39 -7.79 -12.10
CA VAL A 62 7.14 -8.25 -12.71
C VAL A 62 7.50 -8.87 -14.05
N GLU A 63 7.21 -10.16 -14.19
CA GLU A 63 7.32 -10.89 -15.44
C GLU A 63 5.91 -10.99 -16.02
N LEU A 64 5.70 -10.38 -17.18
CA LEU A 64 4.42 -10.39 -17.88
C LEU A 64 4.46 -11.46 -18.97
N THR A 65 3.40 -12.26 -19.07
CA THR A 65 3.17 -13.20 -20.16
C THR A 65 1.99 -12.72 -20.98
N GLU A 66 1.99 -12.98 -22.29
CA GLU A 66 0.83 -12.69 -23.15
C GLU A 66 -0.41 -13.40 -22.59
N ALA A 67 -1.50 -12.65 -22.44
CA ALA A 67 -2.81 -13.22 -22.27
C ALA A 67 -3.26 -13.66 -23.67
N ASP A 68 -3.53 -14.94 -23.86
CA ASP A 68 -4.18 -15.40 -25.08
C ASP A 68 -5.52 -14.67 -25.18
N ASP A 69 -5.66 -13.79 -26.17
CA ASP A 69 -6.96 -13.27 -26.60
C ASP A 69 -7.80 -14.49 -26.96
N VAL A 70 -8.73 -14.85 -26.08
CA VAL A 70 -9.78 -15.80 -26.44
C VAL A 70 -10.64 -15.04 -27.44
N GLU A 71 -10.32 -15.23 -28.72
CA GLU A 71 -11.13 -14.82 -29.85
C GLU A 71 -12.60 -15.12 -29.51
N ASP A 72 -13.40 -14.06 -29.42
CA ASP A 72 -14.86 -14.15 -29.42
C ASP A 72 -15.26 -14.88 -30.70
N ALA A 73 -15.32 -16.20 -30.62
CA ALA A 73 -16.09 -17.05 -31.50
C ALA A 73 -17.57 -16.85 -31.15
N GLU A 74 -18.11 -15.67 -31.45
CA GLU A 74 -19.56 -15.47 -31.54
C GLU A 74 -20.00 -15.80 -32.97
N ASP A 75 -20.33 -17.07 -33.14
CA ASP A 75 -21.49 -17.65 -33.83
C ASP A 75 -21.90 -17.20 -35.26
N GLU A 76 -22.29 -18.23 -36.04
CA GLU A 76 -22.76 -18.26 -37.44
C GLU A 76 -23.91 -17.31 -37.82
#